data_AF-A0A432QSB7-F1
#
_entry.id   AF-A0A432QSB7-F1
#
_cell.length_a   1.000
_cell.length_b   1.000
_cell.length_c   1.000
_cell.angle_alpha   90.00
_cell.angle_beta   90.00
_cell.angle_gamma   90.00
#
_symmetry.space_group_name_H-M   'P 1'
#
loop_
_entity.id
_entity.type
_entity.pdbx_description
1 polymer ?
#
loop_
_entity_poly.entity_id
_entity_poly.type
_entity_poly.pdbx_seq_one_letter_code
_entity_poly.pdbx_strand_id
1 'polypeptide(L)'
;MRSKAAAGLLHSEGFINIHNMNGGMLSYDGGKALGTESFGMDYFLGQEFSDLFGMSYAMEEGLKQLYLALQECTEDPNTIELLDRLARFEDGHKAKLLASFPGNDGGDPRDVSVLEGGFDRQQFLDHYREHLPGKRDMIELGMMLETQALDLYSRLSRDVGDAESKELFTFLAREEKMHLQVLSHEMDAL
;
A
#
# COMPACT_ATOMS: atom_id res chain seq x y z
N MET A 1 -12.23 5.59 -26.88
CA MET A 1 -13.13 4.42 -26.97
C MET A 1 -13.09 3.51 -25.74
N ARG A 2 -11.93 3.22 -25.13
CA ARG A 2 -11.84 2.31 -23.95
C ARG A 2 -12.54 2.82 -22.67
N SER A 3 -12.46 4.12 -22.34
CA SER A 3 -13.12 4.66 -21.14
C SER A 3 -14.66 4.63 -21.22
N LYS A 4 -15.24 4.82 -22.41
CA LYS A 4 -16.70 4.73 -22.62
C LYS A 4 -17.23 3.30 -22.48
N ALA A 5 -16.48 2.31 -22.95
CA ALA A 5 -16.83 0.90 -22.78
C ALA A 5 -16.76 0.47 -21.31
N ALA A 6 -15.70 0.88 -20.59
CA ALA A 6 -15.56 0.63 -19.16
C ALA A 6 -16.67 1.32 -18.34
N ALA A 7 -17.01 2.57 -18.67
CA ALA A 7 -18.15 3.27 -18.07
C ALA A 7 -19.48 2.56 -18.34
N GLY A 8 -19.67 1.99 -19.54
CA GLY A 8 -20.84 1.17 -19.86
C GLY A 8 -20.93 -0.10 -19.03
N LEU A 9 -19.80 -0.77 -18.78
CA LEU A 9 -19.72 -1.95 -17.90
C LEU A 9 -20.05 -1.59 -16.45
N LEU A 10 -19.45 -0.52 -15.91
CA LEU A 10 -19.74 -0.06 -14.56
C LEU A 10 -21.22 0.31 -14.39
N HIS A 11 -21.83 0.89 -15.42
CA HIS A 11 -23.27 1.17 -15.40
C HIS A 11 -24.09 -0.13 -15.36
N SER A 12 -23.71 -1.18 -16.09
CA SER A 12 -24.43 -2.46 -16.03
C SER A 12 -24.27 -3.18 -14.69
N GLU A 13 -23.18 -2.90 -13.96
CA GLU A 13 -22.93 -3.40 -12.60
C GLU A 13 -23.58 -2.54 -11.50
N GLY A 14 -24.42 -1.56 -11.85
CA GLY A 14 -25.24 -0.79 -10.91
C GLY A 14 -24.59 0.46 -10.34
N PHE A 15 -23.44 0.90 -10.85
CA PHE A 15 -22.85 2.18 -10.47
C PHE A 15 -23.62 3.35 -11.09
N ILE A 16 -23.99 4.32 -10.26
CA ILE A 16 -24.94 5.39 -10.62
C ILE A 16 -24.23 6.68 -11.06
N ASN A 17 -23.11 7.00 -10.44
CA ASN A 17 -22.30 8.19 -10.76
C ASN A 17 -20.98 7.76 -11.39
N ILE A 18 -20.95 7.77 -12.72
CA ILE A 18 -19.77 7.34 -13.49
C ILE A 18 -19.19 8.56 -14.21
N HIS A 19 -18.00 8.94 -13.80
CA HIS A 19 -17.25 10.03 -14.41
C HIS A 19 -16.21 9.46 -15.38
N ASN A 20 -16.05 10.12 -16.53
CA ASN A 20 -15.06 9.78 -17.54
C ASN A 20 -14.24 11.03 -17.85
N MET A 21 -12.91 10.90 -17.84
CA MET A 21 -12.02 11.96 -18.27
C MET A 21 -12.06 12.12 -19.80
N ASN A 22 -12.38 13.31 -20.27
CA ASN A 22 -12.41 13.59 -21.71
C ASN A 22 -10.99 13.41 -22.29
N GLY A 23 -10.86 12.56 -23.32
CA GLY A 23 -9.58 12.16 -23.91
C GLY A 23 -8.82 11.04 -23.16
N GLY A 24 -9.32 10.60 -22.01
CA GLY A 24 -8.76 9.49 -21.22
C GLY A 24 -7.36 9.77 -20.68
N MET A 25 -6.59 8.71 -20.37
CA MET A 25 -5.21 8.84 -19.85
C MET A 25 -4.27 9.59 -20.81
N LEU A 26 -4.57 9.62 -22.11
CA LEU A 26 -3.79 10.36 -23.10
C LEU A 26 -3.97 11.87 -23.02
N SER A 27 -5.08 12.33 -22.43
CA SER A 27 -5.37 13.76 -22.22
C SER A 27 -5.27 14.18 -20.75
N TYR A 28 -4.80 13.27 -19.90
CA TYR A 28 -4.48 13.57 -18.52
C TYR A 28 -3.13 14.29 -18.44
N ASP A 29 -3.16 15.51 -17.91
CA ASP A 29 -2.01 16.43 -17.79
C ASP A 29 -1.45 16.48 -16.35
N GLY A 30 -1.85 15.53 -15.50
CA GLY A 30 -1.31 15.36 -14.16
C GLY A 30 -0.19 14.32 -14.09
N GLY A 31 0.26 14.02 -12.86
CA GLY A 31 1.31 13.03 -12.60
C GLY A 31 0.95 11.63 -13.08
N LYS A 32 1.77 11.05 -13.96
CA LYS A 32 1.58 9.67 -14.45
C LYS A 32 2.35 8.73 -13.53
N ALA A 33 1.71 7.64 -13.09
CA ALA A 33 2.42 6.56 -12.43
C ALA A 33 3.54 6.06 -13.34
N LEU A 34 4.76 5.99 -12.80
CA LEU A 34 5.94 5.46 -13.47
C LEU A 34 6.19 4.05 -12.94
N GLY A 35 6.72 3.17 -13.80
CA GLY A 35 7.07 1.80 -13.43
C GLY A 35 5.98 0.74 -13.68
N THR A 36 6.27 -0.48 -13.23
CA THR A 36 5.40 -1.66 -13.29
C THR A 36 4.32 -1.61 -12.20
N GLU A 37 3.36 -2.54 -12.24
CA GLU A 37 2.37 -2.72 -11.15
C GLU A 37 3.04 -2.98 -9.78
N SER A 38 4.27 -3.49 -9.78
CA SER A 38 5.11 -3.73 -8.61
C SER A 38 6.08 -2.58 -8.28
N PHE A 39 6.06 -1.46 -9.02
CA PHE A 39 7.05 -0.40 -8.84
C PHE A 39 6.94 0.23 -7.45
N GLY A 40 8.01 0.18 -6.66
CA GLY A 40 8.00 0.56 -5.23
C GLY A 40 7.77 -0.62 -4.27
N MET A 41 7.21 -1.73 -4.77
CA MET A 41 7.10 -3.00 -4.04
C MET A 41 8.37 -3.83 -4.12
N ASP A 42 9.26 -3.53 -5.07
CA ASP A 42 10.51 -4.29 -5.24
C ASP A 42 11.38 -4.27 -3.96
N TYR A 43 11.22 -3.27 -3.10
CA TYR A 43 11.86 -3.15 -1.79
C TYR A 43 11.26 -4.08 -0.72
N PHE A 44 10.03 -4.56 -0.93
CA PHE A 44 9.28 -5.38 0.01
C PHE A 44 9.10 -6.82 -0.49
N LEU A 45 9.03 -7.00 -1.81
CA LEU A 45 8.67 -8.24 -2.49
C LEU A 45 9.73 -8.70 -3.49
N GLY A 46 10.98 -8.26 -3.36
CA GLY A 46 12.08 -8.56 -4.28
C GLY A 46 12.54 -10.03 -4.33
N GLN A 47 11.89 -10.94 -3.60
CA GLN A 47 12.24 -12.37 -3.52
C GLN A 47 11.00 -13.27 -3.56
N GLU A 48 11.21 -14.55 -3.86
CA GLU A 48 10.16 -15.58 -3.84
C GLU A 48 9.80 -15.93 -2.39
N PHE A 49 8.55 -15.66 -1.98
CA PHE A 49 8.06 -16.07 -0.67
C PHE A 49 7.61 -17.53 -0.69
N SER A 50 7.95 -18.25 0.38
CA SER A 50 7.60 -19.66 0.55
C SER A 50 6.12 -19.87 0.86
N ASP A 51 5.45 -18.86 1.45
CA ASP A 51 4.01 -18.87 1.72
C ASP A 51 3.38 -17.46 1.71
N LEU A 52 2.04 -17.42 1.72
CA LEU A 52 1.24 -16.19 1.70
C LEU A 52 1.39 -15.35 2.98
N PHE A 53 1.67 -15.98 4.11
CA PHE A 53 1.85 -15.29 5.38
C PHE A 53 3.13 -14.45 5.34
N GLY A 54 4.26 -15.06 4.98
CA GLY A 54 5.56 -14.39 4.91
C GLY A 54 5.52 -13.20 3.96
N MET A 55 4.91 -13.36 2.78
CA MET A 55 4.72 -12.28 1.82
C MET A 55 3.89 -11.13 2.40
N SER A 56 2.74 -11.43 2.98
CA SER A 56 1.83 -10.41 3.52
C SER A 56 2.43 -9.73 4.74
N TYR A 57 3.07 -10.48 5.65
CA TYR A 57 3.71 -9.93 6.83
C TYR A 57 4.91 -9.04 6.48
N ALA A 58 5.72 -9.45 5.50
CA ALA A 58 6.82 -8.63 4.99
C ALA A 58 6.32 -7.33 4.35
N MET A 59 5.19 -7.38 3.64
CA MET A 59 4.54 -6.19 3.09
C MET A 59 4.15 -5.21 4.20
N GLU A 60 3.44 -5.67 5.23
CA GLU A 60 3.01 -4.83 6.36
C GLU A 60 4.19 -4.25 7.16
N GLU A 61 5.20 -5.07 7.45
CA GLU A 61 6.40 -4.59 8.14
C GLU A 61 7.15 -3.57 7.29
N GLY A 62 7.23 -3.81 5.98
CA GLY A 62 7.82 -2.90 5.02
C GLY A 62 7.14 -1.52 5.02
N LEU A 63 5.81 -1.49 4.89
CA LEU A 63 5.01 -0.26 4.94
C LEU A 63 5.23 0.49 6.26
N LYS A 64 5.19 -0.22 7.38
CA LYS A 64 5.46 0.37 8.70
C LYS A 64 6.82 1.05 8.74
N GLN A 65 7.88 0.33 8.35
CA GLN A 65 9.25 0.85 8.42
C GLN A 65 9.44 2.02 7.47
N LEU A 66 8.78 2.00 6.31
CA LEU A 66 8.76 3.11 5.37
C LEU A 66 8.11 4.36 5.97
N TYR A 67 6.93 4.24 6.59
CA TYR A 67 6.28 5.39 7.23
C TYR A 67 7.12 5.96 8.37
N LEU A 68 7.74 5.11 9.20
CA LEU A 68 8.67 5.54 10.24
C LEU A 68 9.94 6.19 9.67
N ALA A 69 10.42 5.76 8.50
CA ALA A 69 11.54 6.38 7.82
C ALA A 69 11.17 7.77 7.26
N LEU A 70 9.98 7.92 6.67
CA LEU A 70 9.51 9.20 6.13
C LEU A 70 9.35 10.29 7.20
N GLN A 71 9.08 9.93 8.46
CA GLN A 71 9.06 10.87 9.57
C GLN A 71 10.42 11.57 9.75
N GLU A 72 11.53 10.93 9.40
CA GLU A 72 12.87 11.53 9.48
C GLU A 72 13.18 12.50 8.32
N CYS A 73 12.29 12.56 7.31
CA CYS A 73 12.43 13.41 6.14
C CYS A 73 11.60 14.70 6.22
N THR A 74 10.86 14.91 7.32
CA THR A 74 9.98 16.08 7.48
C THR A 74 10.07 16.65 8.89
N GLU A 75 9.89 17.97 9.00
CA GLU A 75 9.77 18.67 10.29
C GLU A 75 8.32 19.10 10.57
N ASP A 76 7.38 18.89 9.63
CA ASP A 76 5.97 19.26 9.81
C ASP A 76 5.25 18.33 10.79
N PRO A 77 4.80 18.82 11.96
CA PRO A 77 4.18 17.97 12.97
C PRO A 77 2.93 17.24 12.48
N ASN A 78 2.14 17.86 11.59
CA ASN A 78 0.93 17.25 11.05
C ASN A 78 1.27 16.07 10.12
N THR A 79 2.30 16.23 9.29
CA THR A 79 2.81 15.14 8.45
C THR A 79 3.39 14.01 9.29
N ILE A 80 4.12 14.32 10.36
CA ILE A 80 4.64 13.32 11.30
C ILE A 80 3.50 12.54 11.95
N GLU A 81 2.45 13.22 12.41
CA GLU A 81 1.27 12.56 13.01
C GLU A 81 0.53 11.66 12.00
N LEU A 82 0.38 12.11 10.75
CA LEU A 82 -0.19 11.29 9.68
C LEU A 82 0.64 10.01 9.45
N LEU A 83 1.95 10.15 9.32
CA LEU A 83 2.85 9.01 9.07
C LEU A 83 2.89 8.04 10.27
N ASP A 84 2.86 8.54 11.51
CA ASP A 84 2.75 7.70 12.71
C ASP A 84 1.43 6.93 12.72
N ARG A 85 0.33 7.59 12.37
CA ARG A 85 -0.98 6.95 12.29
C ARG A 85 -1.00 5.82 11.27
N LEU A 86 -0.43 6.01 10.08
CA LEU A 86 -0.32 4.96 9.05
C LEU A 86 0.55 3.80 9.53
N ALA A 87 1.74 4.07 10.08
CA ALA A 87 2.61 3.04 10.65
C ALA A 87 1.93 2.18 11.72
N ARG A 88 1.03 2.78 12.51
CA ARG A 88 0.25 2.07 13.54
C ARG A 88 -0.89 1.24 12.98
N PHE A 89 -1.42 1.55 11.80
CA PHE A 89 -2.40 0.68 11.15
C PHE A 89 -1.77 -0.67 10.77
N GLU A 90 -0.53 -0.65 10.28
CA GLU A 90 0.19 -1.87 9.88
C GLU A 90 0.49 -2.81 11.06
N ASP A 91 0.62 -2.27 12.28
CA ASP A 91 0.69 -3.11 13.48
C ASP A 91 -0.60 -3.90 13.70
N GLY A 92 -1.76 -3.31 13.38
CA GLY A 92 -3.05 -3.98 13.40
C GLY A 92 -3.13 -5.10 12.36
N HIS A 93 -2.64 -4.85 11.15
CA HIS A 93 -2.59 -5.85 10.06
C HIS A 93 -1.70 -7.04 10.42
N LYS A 94 -0.47 -6.78 10.88
CA LYS A 94 0.44 -7.84 11.34
C LYS A 94 -0.12 -8.65 12.48
N ALA A 95 -0.76 -8.00 13.46
CA ALA A 95 -1.42 -8.72 14.56
C ALA A 95 -2.54 -9.63 14.04
N LYS A 96 -3.31 -9.17 13.05
CA LYS A 96 -4.36 -9.97 12.40
C LYS A 96 -3.78 -11.14 11.62
N LEU A 97 -2.69 -10.93 10.86
CA LEU A 97 -1.97 -11.98 10.15
C LEU A 97 -1.45 -13.05 11.11
N LEU A 98 -0.76 -12.67 12.19
CA LEU A 98 -0.25 -13.60 13.21
C LEU A 98 -1.37 -14.42 13.86
N ALA A 99 -2.53 -13.80 14.11
CA ALA A 99 -3.68 -14.49 14.68
C ALA A 99 -4.30 -15.52 13.72
N SER A 100 -4.26 -15.25 12.40
CA SER A 100 -4.83 -16.12 11.37
C SER A 100 -3.89 -17.21 10.86
N PHE A 101 -2.59 -17.10 11.12
CA PHE A 101 -1.58 -18.11 10.75
C PHE A 101 -0.83 -18.64 11.98
N PRO A 102 -1.51 -19.38 12.88
CA PRO A 102 -0.92 -19.85 14.13
C PRO A 102 0.23 -20.84 13.85
N GLY A 103 1.41 -20.52 14.38
CA GLY A 103 2.64 -21.30 14.16
C GLY A 103 3.70 -20.54 13.38
N ASN A 104 3.33 -19.44 12.72
CA ASN A 104 4.26 -18.45 12.22
C ASN A 104 4.41 -17.33 13.28
N ASP A 105 5.62 -17.05 13.70
CA ASP A 105 5.92 -16.06 14.75
C ASP A 105 6.34 -14.69 14.20
N GLY A 106 6.38 -14.55 12.87
CA GLY A 106 6.80 -13.32 12.20
C GLY A 106 8.30 -13.05 12.25
N GLY A 107 9.12 -13.99 12.77
CA GLY A 107 10.57 -13.81 12.95
C GLY A 107 10.95 -12.76 14.01
N ASP A 108 12.26 -12.54 14.29
CA ASP A 108 12.70 -11.45 15.18
C ASP A 108 12.51 -10.10 14.46
N PRO A 109 11.66 -9.18 14.97
CA PRO A 109 11.43 -7.86 14.36
C PRO A 109 12.67 -6.96 14.35
N ARG A 110 13.76 -7.32 15.05
CA ARG A 110 15.04 -6.59 15.05
C ARG A 110 16.05 -7.20 14.07
N ASP A 111 15.78 -8.40 13.57
CA ASP A 111 16.52 -8.99 12.47
C ASP A 111 15.87 -8.55 11.15
N VAL A 112 15.60 -7.25 11.01
CA VAL A 112 15.02 -6.62 9.80
C VAL A 112 15.94 -6.80 8.58
N SER A 113 17.22 -7.08 8.83
CA SER A 113 18.15 -7.49 7.77
C SER A 113 17.84 -8.88 7.19
N VAL A 114 17.04 -9.67 7.91
CA VAL A 114 16.65 -11.06 7.59
C VAL A 114 15.17 -11.32 7.94
N LEU A 115 14.27 -10.35 7.76
CA LEU A 115 13.00 -10.72 7.12
C LEU A 115 13.42 -10.97 5.67
N GLU A 116 13.21 -12.18 5.16
CA GLU A 116 13.58 -12.66 3.83
C GLU A 116 12.98 -11.76 2.70
N GLY A 117 13.46 -10.52 2.58
CA GLY A 117 12.72 -9.44 1.92
C GLY A 117 13.48 -8.12 1.75
N GLY A 118 14.59 -7.91 2.45
CA GLY A 118 15.61 -6.93 2.00
C GLY A 118 15.24 -5.44 2.11
N PHE A 119 14.39 -5.05 3.06
CA PHE A 119 14.16 -3.62 3.33
C PHE A 119 15.38 -2.98 4.01
N ASP A 120 16.29 -2.45 3.20
CA ASP A 120 17.37 -1.59 3.71
C ASP A 120 16.81 -0.17 3.93
N ARG A 121 16.46 0.09 5.19
CA ARG A 121 15.96 1.40 5.65
C ARG A 121 16.89 2.55 5.26
N GLN A 122 18.21 2.33 5.31
CA GLN A 122 19.18 3.37 4.98
C GLN A 122 19.20 3.61 3.47
N GLN A 123 19.20 2.55 2.66
CA GLN A 123 19.10 2.68 1.20
C GLN A 123 17.79 3.34 0.77
N PHE A 124 16.68 3.02 1.44
CA PHE A 124 15.39 3.66 1.21
C PHE A 124 15.44 5.16 1.52
N LEU A 125 15.94 5.52 2.72
CA LEU A 125 16.13 6.92 3.11
C LEU A 125 17.05 7.65 2.12
N ASP A 126 18.14 7.04 1.71
CA ASP A 126 19.09 7.64 0.76
C ASP A 126 18.45 7.85 -0.63
N HIS A 127 17.57 6.94 -1.07
CA HIS A 127 16.84 7.09 -2.34
C HIS A 127 15.82 8.23 -2.30
N TYR A 128 15.03 8.31 -1.23
CA TYR A 128 13.86 9.18 -1.17
C TYR A 128 14.10 10.52 -0.47
N ARG A 129 15.11 10.66 0.40
CA ARG A 129 15.43 11.93 1.08
C ARG A 129 15.75 13.05 0.10
N GLU A 130 16.32 12.74 -1.07
CA GLU A 130 16.59 13.73 -2.13
C GLU A 130 15.38 13.97 -3.05
N HIS A 131 14.39 13.08 -3.06
CA HIS A 131 13.28 13.06 -4.03
C HIS A 131 11.88 13.27 -3.43
N LEU A 132 11.72 13.30 -2.11
CA LEU A 132 10.47 13.63 -1.40
C LEU A 132 10.60 14.97 -0.66
N PRO A 133 10.64 16.10 -1.37
CA PRO A 133 10.90 17.39 -0.77
C PRO A 133 9.73 17.94 0.07
N GLY A 134 8.51 17.38 0.00
CA GLY A 134 7.37 17.91 0.73
C GLY A 134 6.24 16.94 1.07
N LYS A 135 5.31 17.42 1.94
CA LYS A 135 4.13 16.69 2.43
C LYS A 135 3.33 16.04 1.30
N ARG A 136 3.17 16.75 0.17
CA ARG A 136 2.46 16.23 -1.01
C ARG A 136 3.08 14.95 -1.54
N ASP A 137 4.39 14.94 -1.75
CA ASP A 137 5.09 13.79 -2.33
C ASP A 137 5.02 12.58 -1.39
N MET A 138 5.09 12.81 -0.07
CA MET A 138 4.92 11.76 0.95
C MET A 138 3.51 11.17 0.94
N ILE A 139 2.48 12.00 0.77
CA ILE A 139 1.09 11.52 0.64
C ILE A 139 0.92 10.74 -0.67
N GLU A 140 1.44 11.24 -1.79
CA GLU A 140 1.37 10.55 -3.09
C GLU A 140 2.07 9.18 -3.04
N LEU A 141 3.22 9.10 -2.37
CA LEU A 141 3.93 7.84 -2.12
C LEU A 141 3.09 6.88 -1.26
N GLY A 142 2.54 7.35 -0.15
CA GLY A 142 1.63 6.55 0.68
C GLY A 142 0.46 6.02 -0.15
N MET A 143 -0.22 6.88 -0.92
CA MET A 143 -1.36 6.46 -1.74
C MET A 143 -0.98 5.40 -2.78
N MET A 144 0.20 5.50 -3.38
CA MET A 144 0.70 4.48 -4.31
C MET A 144 0.87 3.13 -3.61
N LEU A 145 1.53 3.10 -2.45
CA LEU A 145 1.84 1.88 -1.72
C LEU A 145 0.58 1.21 -1.14
N GLU A 146 -0.32 2.00 -0.53
CA GLU A 146 -1.63 1.53 -0.05
C GLU A 146 -2.48 0.95 -1.19
N THR A 147 -2.39 1.54 -2.39
CA THR A 147 -3.08 0.99 -3.59
C THR A 147 -2.49 -0.36 -4.00
N GLN A 148 -1.18 -0.56 -3.84
CA GLN A 148 -0.52 -1.83 -4.15
C GLN A 148 -0.86 -2.91 -3.13
N ALA A 149 -0.89 -2.58 -1.83
CA ALA A 149 -1.39 -3.47 -0.78
C ALA A 149 -2.86 -3.86 -1.04
N LEU A 150 -3.70 -2.87 -1.37
CA LEU A 150 -5.10 -3.09 -1.74
C LEU A 150 -5.25 -4.06 -2.92
N ASP A 151 -4.48 -3.87 -3.99
CA ASP A 151 -4.52 -4.77 -5.15
C ASP A 151 -4.06 -6.19 -4.78
N LEU A 152 -2.96 -6.31 -4.04
CA LEU A 152 -2.44 -7.59 -3.55
C LEU A 152 -3.52 -8.34 -2.77
N TYR A 153 -4.10 -7.73 -1.73
CA TYR A 153 -5.12 -8.39 -0.90
C TYR A 153 -6.43 -8.63 -1.64
N SER A 154 -6.78 -7.77 -2.60
CA SER A 154 -7.91 -8.01 -3.50
C SER A 154 -7.70 -9.21 -4.41
N ARG A 155 -6.46 -9.49 -4.85
CA ARG A 155 -6.12 -10.71 -5.61
C ARG A 155 -6.13 -11.94 -4.70
N LEU A 156 -5.44 -11.87 -3.57
CA LEU A 156 -5.36 -12.98 -2.63
C LEU A 156 -6.74 -13.43 -2.14
N SER A 157 -7.64 -12.50 -1.79
CA SER A 157 -9.01 -12.82 -1.39
C SER A 157 -9.85 -13.56 -2.46
N ARG A 158 -9.49 -13.44 -3.75
CA ARG A 158 -10.14 -14.18 -4.84
C ARG A 158 -9.51 -15.54 -5.09
N ASP A 159 -8.21 -15.66 -4.90
CA ASP A 159 -7.41 -16.81 -5.33
C ASP A 159 -7.24 -17.87 -4.23
N VAL A 160 -7.37 -17.50 -2.95
CA VAL A 160 -7.30 -18.45 -1.84
C VAL A 160 -8.51 -19.39 -1.79
N GLY A 161 -8.25 -20.66 -1.47
CA GLY A 161 -9.25 -21.73 -1.51
C GLY A 161 -10.09 -21.89 -0.24
N ASP A 162 -9.60 -21.43 0.90
CA ASP A 162 -10.28 -21.54 2.19
C ASP A 162 -11.00 -20.24 2.59
N ALA A 163 -12.10 -20.40 3.34
CA ALA A 163 -12.97 -19.28 3.72
C ALA A 163 -12.30 -18.32 4.72
N GLU A 164 -11.41 -18.82 5.56
CA GLU A 164 -10.75 -18.05 6.61
C GLU A 164 -9.73 -17.07 6.02
N SER A 165 -8.84 -17.56 5.14
CA SER A 165 -7.90 -16.73 4.39
C SER A 165 -8.63 -15.73 3.50
N LYS A 166 -9.75 -16.14 2.88
CA LYS A 166 -10.57 -15.23 2.08
C LYS A 166 -11.12 -14.07 2.93
N GLU A 167 -11.64 -14.36 4.12
CA GLU A 167 -12.15 -13.35 5.04
C GLU A 167 -11.03 -12.41 5.50
N LEU A 168 -9.86 -12.95 5.83
CA LEU A 168 -8.68 -12.19 6.21
C LEU A 168 -8.25 -11.20 5.11
N PHE A 169 -8.01 -11.67 3.89
CA PHE A 169 -7.57 -10.80 2.81
C PHE A 169 -8.66 -9.82 2.35
N THR A 170 -9.93 -10.20 2.48
CA THR A 170 -11.04 -9.24 2.27
C THR A 170 -11.04 -8.14 3.32
N PHE A 171 -10.70 -8.48 4.57
CA PHE A 171 -10.56 -7.52 5.66
C PHE A 171 -9.39 -6.57 5.41
N LEU A 172 -8.19 -7.09 5.13
CA LEU A 172 -7.00 -6.26 4.86
C LEU A 172 -7.24 -5.31 3.66
N ALA A 173 -7.78 -5.83 2.54
CA ALA A 173 -8.16 -4.99 1.41
C ALA A 173 -9.16 -3.86 1.76
N ARG A 174 -10.03 -4.07 2.75
CA ARG A 174 -10.94 -3.00 3.20
C ARG A 174 -10.22 -1.95 4.03
N GLU A 175 -9.28 -2.36 4.87
CA GLU A 175 -8.47 -1.44 5.68
C GLU A 175 -7.59 -0.55 4.79
N GLU A 176 -6.91 -1.10 3.78
CA GLU A 176 -6.11 -0.27 2.84
C GLU A 176 -6.96 0.77 2.11
N LYS A 177 -8.21 0.40 1.79
CA LYS A 177 -9.15 1.35 1.21
C LYS A 177 -9.51 2.48 2.19
N MET A 178 -9.57 2.20 3.49
CA MET A 178 -9.74 3.22 4.53
C MET A 178 -8.49 4.10 4.67
N HIS A 179 -7.29 3.53 4.56
CA HIS A 179 -6.03 4.29 4.57
C HIS A 179 -5.98 5.27 3.38
N LEU A 180 -6.34 4.81 2.19
CA LEU A 180 -6.48 5.66 1.01
C LEU A 180 -7.47 6.81 1.21
N GLN A 181 -8.56 6.61 1.95
CA GLN A 181 -9.48 7.70 2.29
C GLN A 181 -8.86 8.72 3.23
N VAL A 182 -8.08 8.28 4.23
CA VAL A 182 -7.33 9.17 5.12
C VAL A 182 -6.32 9.99 4.31
N LEU A 183 -5.53 9.36 3.47
CA LEU A 183 -4.55 10.03 2.61
C LEU A 183 -5.19 10.98 1.62
N SER A 184 -6.33 10.60 1.02
CA SER A 184 -7.07 11.47 0.11
C SER A 184 -7.60 12.72 0.82
N HIS A 185 -8.07 12.57 2.06
CA HIS A 185 -8.50 13.72 2.85
C HIS A 185 -7.35 14.67 3.17
N GLU A 186 -6.17 14.13 3.49
CA GLU A 186 -4.96 14.93 3.71
C GLU A 186 -4.47 15.61 2.43
N MET A 187 -4.60 14.96 1.28
CA MET A 187 -4.29 15.53 -0.03
C MET A 187 -5.20 16.70 -0.38
N ASP A 188 -6.51 16.56 -0.13
CA ASP A 188 -7.51 17.60 -0.38
C ASP A 188 -7.31 18.83 0.54
N ALA A 189 -6.63 18.65 1.67
CA ALA A 189 -6.34 19.68 2.66
C ALA A 189 -5.01 20.40 2.46
N LEU A 190 -4.22 20.05 1.43
CA LEU A 190 -2.97 20.74 1.06
C LEU A 190 -3.22 22.13 0.46
#